data_AF-K1IXY9-F1
#
_entry.id   AF-K1IXY9-F1
#
_cell.length_a   1.000
_cell.length_b   1.000
_cell.length_c   1.000
_cell.angle_alpha   90.00
_cell.angle_beta   90.00
_cell.angle_gamma   90.00
#
_symmetry.space_group_name_H-M   'P 1'
#
loop_
_entity.id
_entity.type
_entity.pdbx_description
1 polymer ?
#
loop_
_entity_poly.entity_id
_entity_poly.type
_entity_poly.pdbx_seq_one_letter_code
_entity_poly.pdbx_strand_id
1 'polypeptide(L)'
;MGIFDIFKQKPKINGIIKHLKLEHWWLNELNDEERRIILSTYSPMGSENSIIEDDIYYSSQTPLNFFLGLIGWFNKNELRHIAYKLIAKAESFINAKSDPLDVHFLYGVKLDMFYKDRDFLPDGLELAIKACEQQIENSPSAATAFIKKYGDNLPAHKGYHQLAIVFEKQKRYIEAISLCKKAKFQGWAGDWDKRIERCNKRINK
;
A
#
# COMPACT_ATOMS: atom_id res chain seq x y z
N MET A 1 32.67 17.29 -22.06
CA MET A 1 32.34 18.40 -21.15
C MET A 1 31.33 19.30 -21.84
N GLY A 2 30.15 19.47 -21.23
CA GLY A 2 29.27 20.59 -21.53
C GLY A 2 28.99 21.30 -20.21
N ILE A 3 29.62 22.46 -19.98
CA ILE A 3 29.47 23.31 -18.79
C ILE A 3 28.10 24.04 -18.77
N PHE A 4 27.15 23.64 -19.63
CA PHE A 4 25.91 24.39 -19.89
C PHE A 4 24.61 23.75 -19.38
N ASP A 5 24.62 22.55 -18.78
CA ASP A 5 23.40 21.94 -18.23
C ASP A 5 23.11 22.31 -16.76
N ILE A 6 23.95 23.15 -16.13
CA ILE A 6 23.86 23.46 -14.69
C ILE A 6 22.72 24.46 -14.36
N PHE A 7 22.10 25.09 -15.36
CA PHE A 7 21.03 26.08 -15.15
C PHE A 7 19.80 25.90 -16.03
N LYS A 8 19.33 24.65 -16.25
CA LYS A 8 17.91 24.48 -16.58
C LYS A 8 17.08 24.91 -15.38
N GLN A 9 16.33 26.00 -15.54
CA GLN A 9 15.36 26.46 -14.56
C GLN A 9 14.46 25.26 -14.20
N LYS A 10 14.47 24.85 -12.92
CA LYS A 10 13.65 23.71 -12.49
C LYS A 10 12.20 23.99 -12.89
N PRO A 11 11.51 23.03 -13.53
CA PRO A 11 10.13 23.25 -14.00
C PRO A 11 9.27 23.69 -12.81
N LYS A 12 8.43 24.71 -13.03
CA LYS A 12 7.51 25.18 -12.01
C LYS A 12 6.53 24.05 -11.69
N ILE A 13 6.58 23.56 -10.46
CA ILE A 13 5.68 22.52 -9.97
C ILE A 13 4.51 23.18 -9.25
N ASN A 14 3.30 22.95 -9.72
CA ASN A 14 2.01 23.32 -9.14
C ASN A 14 1.23 22.04 -8.76
N GLY A 15 -0.09 22.03 -8.89
CA GLY A 15 -0.95 20.87 -8.68
C GLY A 15 -0.94 20.34 -7.25
N ILE A 16 -1.36 19.08 -7.14
CA ILE A 16 -1.38 18.36 -5.86
C ILE A 16 0.03 18.15 -5.30
N ILE A 17 1.05 18.06 -6.17
CA ILE A 17 2.45 17.95 -5.73
C ILE A 17 2.85 19.18 -4.92
N LYS A 18 2.58 20.40 -5.40
CA LYS A 18 2.84 21.62 -4.63
C LYS A 18 1.94 21.75 -3.41
N HIS A 19 0.64 21.47 -3.57
CA HIS A 19 -0.33 21.57 -2.49
C HIS A 19 0.05 20.71 -1.27
N LEU A 20 0.54 19.49 -1.53
CA LEU A 20 0.98 18.54 -0.50
C LEU A 20 2.45 18.69 -0.09
N LYS A 21 3.15 19.72 -0.60
CA LYS A 21 4.57 19.98 -0.32
C LYS A 21 5.51 18.83 -0.73
N LEU A 22 5.23 18.22 -1.88
CA LEU A 22 5.93 17.05 -2.42
C LEU A 22 6.96 17.42 -3.51
N GLU A 23 7.24 18.70 -3.74
CA GLU A 23 8.12 19.17 -4.82
C GLU A 23 9.54 18.64 -4.66
N HIS A 24 10.06 18.58 -3.43
CA HIS A 24 11.39 18.03 -3.18
C HIS A 24 11.49 16.56 -3.59
N TRP A 25 10.48 15.76 -3.21
CA TRP A 25 10.40 14.36 -3.62
C TRP A 25 10.31 14.24 -5.14
N TRP A 26 9.40 14.99 -5.75
CA TRP A 26 9.17 14.96 -7.18
C TRP A 26 10.43 15.28 -7.99
N LEU A 27 11.17 16.31 -7.58
CA LEU A 27 12.31 16.82 -8.33
C LEU A 27 13.63 16.09 -8.03
N ASN A 28 13.79 15.53 -6.83
CA ASN A 28 15.09 15.01 -6.39
C ASN A 28 15.09 13.50 -6.07
N GLU A 29 13.94 12.88 -5.79
CA GLU A 29 13.86 11.44 -5.49
C GLU A 29 13.36 10.61 -6.69
N LEU A 30 12.71 11.24 -7.67
CA LEU A 30 12.35 10.64 -8.96
C LEU A 30 13.30 11.13 -10.06
N ASN A 31 13.58 10.26 -11.03
CA ASN A 31 14.26 10.67 -12.26
C ASN A 31 13.27 11.14 -13.35
N ASP A 32 13.80 11.68 -14.44
CA ASP A 32 13.01 12.23 -15.55
C ASP A 32 12.09 11.19 -16.22
N GLU A 33 12.54 9.94 -16.32
CA GLU A 33 11.76 8.84 -16.88
C GLU A 33 10.58 8.48 -15.98
N GLU A 34 10.84 8.33 -14.68
CA GLU A 34 9.84 7.98 -13.68
C GLU A 34 8.75 9.04 -13.59
N ARG A 35 9.13 10.33 -13.61
CA ARG A 35 8.15 11.42 -13.67
C ARG A 35 7.30 11.34 -14.94
N ARG A 36 7.92 11.08 -16.10
CA ARG A 36 7.18 10.96 -17.37
C ARG A 36 6.20 9.80 -17.34
N ILE A 37 6.63 8.64 -16.85
CA ILE A 37 5.78 7.45 -16.67
C ILE A 37 4.62 7.78 -15.73
N ILE A 38 4.87 8.47 -14.60
CA ILE A 38 3.81 8.83 -13.67
C ILE A 38 2.77 9.73 -14.34
N LEU A 39 3.22 10.78 -15.05
CA LEU A 39 2.33 11.72 -15.72
C LEU A 39 1.53 11.07 -16.86
N SER A 40 2.15 10.19 -17.65
CA SER A 40 1.47 9.52 -18.76
C SER A 40 0.53 8.40 -18.30
N THR A 41 0.75 7.84 -17.11
CA THR A 41 -0.05 6.73 -16.58
C THR A 41 -1.21 7.23 -15.71
N TYR A 42 -0.96 8.23 -14.88
CA TYR A 42 -1.94 8.76 -13.94
C TYR A 42 -2.74 9.90 -14.57
N SER A 43 -3.88 9.54 -15.17
CA SER A 43 -4.83 10.49 -15.75
C SER A 43 -6.21 10.27 -15.13
N PRO A 44 -6.41 10.62 -13.84
CA PRO A 44 -7.71 10.49 -13.21
C PRO A 44 -8.71 11.39 -13.95
N MET A 45 -9.85 10.81 -14.34
CA MET A 45 -10.90 11.50 -15.10
C MET A 45 -10.41 12.14 -16.42
N GLY A 46 -9.32 11.63 -17.02
CA GLY A 46 -8.76 12.18 -18.26
C GLY A 46 -7.97 13.48 -18.07
N SER A 47 -7.66 13.86 -16.83
CA SER A 47 -6.83 15.03 -16.53
C SER A 47 -5.35 14.70 -16.65
N GLU A 48 -4.75 15.01 -17.80
CA GLU A 48 -3.30 14.89 -18.00
C GLU A 48 -2.56 15.97 -17.20
N ASN A 49 -1.40 15.62 -16.64
CA ASN A 49 -0.51 16.52 -15.89
C ASN A 49 -1.13 17.30 -14.70
N SER A 50 -2.38 17.05 -14.34
CA SER A 50 -3.11 17.75 -13.27
C SER A 50 -2.38 17.74 -11.93
N ILE A 51 -1.60 16.68 -11.66
CA ILE A 51 -0.82 16.57 -10.43
C ILE A 51 0.27 17.64 -10.28
N ILE A 52 0.74 18.26 -11.37
CA ILE A 52 1.80 19.28 -11.37
C ILE A 52 1.39 20.62 -12.00
N GLU A 53 0.26 20.72 -12.70
CA GLU A 53 -0.14 21.94 -13.42
C GLU A 53 -1.23 22.73 -12.71
N ASP A 54 -2.22 22.05 -12.12
CA ASP A 54 -3.44 22.69 -11.60
C ASP A 54 -3.20 23.66 -10.44
N ASP A 55 -3.99 24.74 -10.38
CA ASP A 55 -4.03 25.61 -9.21
C ASP A 55 -5.05 25.09 -8.18
N ILE A 56 -4.55 24.36 -7.17
CA ILE A 56 -5.38 23.79 -6.11
C ILE A 56 -5.50 24.79 -4.96
N TYR A 57 -6.68 25.42 -4.85
CA TYR A 57 -7.00 26.37 -3.77
C TYR A 57 -7.42 25.69 -2.46
N TYR A 58 -8.09 24.55 -2.53
CA TYR A 58 -8.55 23.80 -1.37
C TYR A 58 -8.58 22.29 -1.67
N SER A 59 -8.07 21.49 -0.75
CA SER A 59 -8.22 20.03 -0.74
C SER A 59 -8.10 19.52 0.69
N SER A 60 -8.84 18.45 0.99
CA SER A 60 -8.70 17.68 2.25
C SER A 60 -7.75 16.48 2.10
N GLN A 61 -7.20 16.28 0.90
CA GLN A 61 -6.34 15.13 0.60
C GLN A 61 -5.05 15.20 1.43
N THR A 62 -4.68 14.07 2.04
CA THR A 62 -3.39 13.91 2.72
C THR A 62 -2.35 13.32 1.76
N PRO A 63 -1.03 13.45 2.03
CA PRO A 63 -0.02 12.73 1.27
C PRO A 63 -0.31 11.24 1.18
N LEU A 64 -0.65 10.60 2.30
CA LEU A 64 -0.94 9.16 2.36
C LEU A 64 -2.13 8.78 1.46
N ASN A 65 -3.22 9.54 1.51
CA ASN A 65 -4.40 9.31 0.68
C ASN A 65 -4.12 9.55 -0.82
N PHE A 66 -3.32 10.57 -1.15
CA PHE A 66 -2.86 10.83 -2.52
C PHE A 66 -2.07 9.64 -3.07
N PHE A 67 -1.06 9.16 -2.35
CA PHE A 67 -0.26 8.02 -2.79
C PHE A 67 -1.09 6.75 -2.91
N LEU A 68 -2.05 6.51 -2.01
CA LEU A 68 -2.96 5.36 -2.09
C LEU A 68 -3.73 5.35 -3.44
N GLY A 69 -4.28 6.50 -3.84
CA GLY A 69 -4.96 6.66 -5.12
C GLY A 69 -4.02 6.51 -6.32
N LEU A 70 -2.78 6.99 -6.20
CA LEU A 70 -1.77 6.96 -7.26
C LEU A 70 -1.22 5.55 -7.52
N ILE A 71 -0.87 4.78 -6.48
CA ILE A 71 -0.21 3.47 -6.59
C ILE A 71 -1.05 2.48 -7.42
N GLY A 72 -2.38 2.54 -7.31
CA GLY A 72 -3.30 1.64 -8.01
C GLY A 72 -3.15 1.63 -9.53
N TRP A 73 -2.60 2.68 -10.12
CA TRP A 73 -2.40 2.81 -11.58
C TRP A 73 -1.17 2.06 -12.08
N PHE A 74 -0.25 1.67 -11.21
CA PHE A 74 1.04 1.06 -11.57
C PHE A 74 1.05 -0.47 -11.31
N ASN A 75 -0.10 -1.12 -11.52
CA ASN A 75 -0.31 -2.54 -11.24
C ASN A 75 0.30 -3.50 -12.29
N LYS A 76 0.56 -3.02 -13.51
CA LYS A 76 1.13 -3.80 -14.62
C LYS A 76 2.59 -4.15 -14.35
N ASN A 77 3.04 -5.32 -14.78
CA ASN A 77 4.37 -5.86 -14.47
C ASN A 77 5.49 -4.86 -14.79
N GLU A 78 5.44 -4.26 -15.97
CA GLU A 78 6.41 -3.28 -16.47
C GLU A 78 6.42 -1.97 -15.67
N LEU A 79 5.35 -1.65 -14.94
CA LEU A 79 5.20 -0.42 -14.15
C LEU A 79 5.37 -0.64 -12.64
N ARG A 80 5.40 -1.88 -12.14
CA ARG A 80 5.43 -2.15 -10.68
C ARG A 80 6.67 -1.59 -9.98
N HIS A 81 7.77 -1.38 -10.69
CA HIS A 81 8.95 -0.69 -10.14
C HIS A 81 8.62 0.74 -9.67
N ILE A 82 7.72 1.45 -10.36
CA ILE A 82 7.19 2.75 -9.92
C ILE A 82 6.34 2.57 -8.66
N ALA A 83 5.46 1.56 -8.65
CA ALA A 83 4.60 1.26 -7.51
C ALA A 83 5.42 1.06 -6.22
N TYR A 84 6.56 0.35 -6.28
CA TYR A 84 7.41 0.15 -5.10
C TYR A 84 7.96 1.48 -4.54
N LYS A 85 8.42 2.40 -5.42
CA LYS A 85 8.90 3.72 -5.00
C LYS A 85 7.78 4.55 -4.38
N LEU A 86 6.59 4.51 -4.97
CA LEU A 86 5.41 5.21 -4.45
C LEU A 86 4.98 4.66 -3.09
N ILE A 87 4.99 3.32 -2.91
CA ILE A 87 4.71 2.67 -1.62
C ILE A 87 5.73 3.10 -0.57
N ALA A 88 7.03 3.03 -0.88
CA ALA A 88 8.08 3.42 0.05
C ALA A 88 7.94 4.89 0.47
N LYS A 89 7.57 5.77 -0.48
CA LYS A 89 7.30 7.18 -0.18
C LYS A 89 6.06 7.35 0.70
N ALA A 90 4.98 6.63 0.40
CA ALA A 90 3.76 6.66 1.20
C ALA A 90 4.01 6.23 2.65
N GLU A 91 4.80 5.17 2.86
CA GLU A 91 5.19 4.69 4.19
C GLU A 91 5.93 5.77 5.00
N SER A 92 6.73 6.63 4.35
CA SER A 92 7.45 7.72 5.04
C SER A 92 6.54 8.79 5.67
N PHE A 93 5.27 8.86 5.25
CA PHE A 93 4.29 9.79 5.81
C PHE A 93 3.49 9.21 6.98
N ILE A 94 3.60 7.90 7.23
CA ILE A 94 2.89 7.24 8.32
C ILE A 94 3.44 7.73 9.67
N ASN A 95 2.56 8.20 10.53
CA ASN A 95 2.88 8.63 11.88
C ASN A 95 1.67 8.40 12.80
N ALA A 96 1.81 8.74 14.09
CA ALA A 96 0.77 8.50 15.09
C ALA A 96 -0.57 9.22 14.82
N LYS A 97 -0.61 10.22 13.93
CA LYS A 97 -1.82 10.95 13.53
C LYS A 97 -2.43 10.47 12.20
N SER A 98 -1.81 9.49 11.53
CA SER A 98 -2.33 8.96 10.28
C SER A 98 -3.69 8.32 10.46
N ASP A 99 -4.58 8.46 9.47
CA ASP A 99 -5.87 7.78 9.47
C ASP A 99 -5.64 6.26 9.45
N PRO A 100 -6.18 5.50 10.43
CA PRO A 100 -5.95 4.05 10.50
C PRO A 100 -6.43 3.30 9.27
N LEU A 101 -7.46 3.77 8.56
CA LEU A 101 -7.95 3.15 7.34
C LEU A 101 -7.00 3.42 6.16
N ASP A 102 -6.48 4.64 6.02
CA ASP A 102 -5.48 4.92 4.98
C ASP A 102 -4.23 4.04 5.14
N VAL A 103 -3.75 3.87 6.39
CA VAL A 103 -2.63 2.96 6.71
C VAL A 103 -3.00 1.51 6.39
N HIS A 104 -4.21 1.08 6.78
CA HIS A 104 -4.70 -0.27 6.51
C HIS A 104 -4.76 -0.58 5.02
N PHE A 105 -5.28 0.35 4.21
CA PHE A 105 -5.39 0.17 2.76
C PHE A 105 -4.03 0.25 2.07
N LEU A 106 -3.13 1.14 2.50
CA LEU A 106 -1.76 1.19 1.95
C LEU A 106 -1.06 -0.16 2.11
N TYR A 107 -1.08 -0.76 3.31
CA TYR A 107 -0.46 -2.06 3.50
C TYR A 107 -1.17 -3.20 2.75
N GLY A 108 -2.47 -3.07 2.49
CA GLY A 108 -3.20 -3.97 1.60
C GLY A 108 -2.72 -3.87 0.14
N VAL A 109 -2.48 -2.66 -0.35
CA VAL A 109 -1.92 -2.42 -1.70
C VAL A 109 -0.46 -2.89 -1.78
N LYS A 110 0.34 -2.61 -0.74
CA LYS A 110 1.72 -3.11 -0.62
C LYS A 110 1.78 -4.63 -0.72
N LEU A 111 0.92 -5.31 0.03
CA LEU A 111 0.77 -6.76 -0.03
C LEU A 111 0.45 -7.25 -1.45
N ASP A 112 -0.50 -6.61 -2.13
CA ASP A 112 -0.85 -6.97 -3.51
C ASP A 112 0.33 -6.87 -4.47
N MET A 113 1.09 -5.78 -4.40
CA MET A 113 2.23 -5.58 -5.29
C MET A 113 3.28 -6.67 -5.08
N PHE A 114 3.75 -6.83 -3.84
CA PHE A 114 4.85 -7.75 -3.56
C PHE A 114 4.44 -9.22 -3.70
N TYR A 115 3.19 -9.59 -3.38
CA TYR A 115 2.76 -10.98 -3.55
C TYR A 115 2.61 -11.39 -5.01
N LYS A 116 2.24 -10.46 -5.90
CA LYS A 116 2.25 -10.69 -7.36
C LYS A 116 3.66 -10.93 -7.88
N ASP A 117 4.65 -10.27 -7.29
CA ASP A 117 6.07 -10.39 -7.66
C ASP A 117 6.89 -11.34 -6.79
N ARG A 118 6.23 -12.14 -5.96
CA ARG A 118 6.91 -12.98 -4.96
C ARG A 118 7.96 -13.93 -5.54
N ASP A 119 7.77 -14.34 -6.79
CA ASP A 119 8.63 -15.29 -7.50
C ASP A 119 9.63 -14.56 -8.45
N PHE A 120 9.49 -13.22 -8.62
CA PHE A 120 10.32 -12.39 -9.51
C PHE A 120 11.34 -11.55 -8.74
N LEU A 121 10.99 -11.11 -7.52
CA LEU A 121 11.90 -10.39 -6.63
C LEU A 121 12.66 -11.39 -5.75
N PRO A 122 13.97 -11.16 -5.48
CA PRO A 122 14.77 -12.04 -4.61
C PRO A 122 14.11 -12.34 -3.25
N ASP A 123 13.45 -11.34 -2.65
CA ASP A 123 12.77 -11.43 -1.35
C ASP A 123 11.26 -11.14 -1.47
N GLY A 124 10.66 -11.43 -2.63
CA GLY A 124 9.30 -10.97 -2.92
C GLY A 124 8.24 -11.57 -1.99
N LEU A 125 8.38 -12.83 -1.58
CA LEU A 125 7.49 -13.47 -0.62
C LEU A 125 7.63 -12.85 0.77
N GLU A 126 8.86 -12.60 1.20
CA GLU A 126 9.22 -12.00 2.49
C GLU A 126 8.69 -10.57 2.57
N LEU A 127 8.79 -9.80 1.49
CA LEU A 127 8.20 -8.46 1.39
C LEU A 127 6.67 -8.50 1.48
N ALA A 128 6.03 -9.51 0.89
CA ALA A 128 4.59 -9.71 1.02
C ALA A 128 4.19 -10.12 2.45
N ILE A 129 4.95 -11.00 3.11
CA ILE A 129 4.74 -11.37 4.52
C ILE A 129 4.86 -10.14 5.41
N LYS A 130 5.90 -9.33 5.22
CA LYS A 130 6.09 -8.08 5.97
C LYS A 130 4.90 -7.13 5.78
N ALA A 131 4.37 -7.01 4.56
CA ALA A 131 3.18 -6.21 4.30
C ALA A 131 1.93 -6.75 5.02
N CYS A 132 1.75 -8.08 5.08
CA CYS A 132 0.70 -8.69 5.90
C CYS A 132 0.84 -8.32 7.37
N GLU A 133 2.04 -8.46 7.92
CA GLU A 133 2.35 -8.16 9.32
C GLU A 133 2.10 -6.69 9.65
N GLN A 134 2.57 -5.77 8.80
CA GLN A 134 2.30 -4.33 8.93
C GLN A 134 0.80 -4.01 8.91
N GLN A 135 0.03 -4.65 8.01
CA GLN A 135 -1.42 -4.47 7.97
C GLN A 135 -2.11 -5.01 9.23
N ILE A 136 -1.65 -6.16 9.74
CA ILE A 136 -2.16 -6.80 10.96
C ILE A 136 -1.79 -6.00 12.21
N GLU A 137 -0.63 -5.37 12.25
CA GLU A 137 -0.22 -4.51 13.37
C GLU A 137 -1.16 -3.31 13.51
N ASN A 138 -1.55 -2.70 12.38
CA ASN A 138 -2.53 -1.62 12.33
C ASN A 138 -3.99 -2.09 12.53
N SER A 139 -4.26 -3.41 12.58
CA SER A 139 -5.62 -3.94 12.55
C SER A 139 -6.51 -3.50 13.72
N PRO A 140 -6.05 -3.34 14.98
CA PRO A 140 -6.93 -2.88 16.05
C PRO A 140 -7.46 -1.46 15.80
N SER A 141 -6.59 -0.54 15.41
CA SER A 141 -6.97 0.84 15.10
C SER A 141 -7.84 0.92 13.84
N ALA A 142 -7.53 0.11 12.82
CA ALA A 142 -8.35 0.01 11.61
C ALA A 142 -9.75 -0.52 11.93
N ALA A 143 -9.87 -1.56 12.77
CA ALA A 143 -11.15 -2.11 13.18
C ALA A 143 -12.03 -1.06 13.87
N THR A 144 -11.48 -0.32 14.84
CA THR A 144 -12.20 0.80 15.48
C THR A 144 -12.65 1.85 14.46
N ALA A 145 -11.79 2.20 13.51
CA ALA A 145 -12.13 3.19 12.47
C ALA A 145 -13.20 2.67 11.50
N PHE A 146 -13.17 1.39 11.12
CA PHE A 146 -14.20 0.75 10.30
C PHE A 146 -15.55 0.77 11.00
N ILE A 147 -15.60 0.35 12.27
CA ILE A 147 -16.84 0.33 13.06
C ILE A 147 -17.44 1.73 13.16
N LYS A 148 -16.61 2.73 13.48
CA LYS A 148 -17.05 4.13 13.57
C LYS A 148 -17.63 4.65 12.24
N LYS A 149 -17.06 4.25 11.11
CA LYS A 149 -17.42 4.81 9.80
C LYS A 149 -18.52 4.03 9.07
N TYR A 150 -18.59 2.72 9.27
CA TYR A 150 -19.43 1.82 8.46
C TYR A 150 -20.30 0.86 9.29
N GLY A 151 -20.20 0.88 10.63
CA GLY A 151 -20.95 0.01 11.53
C GLY A 151 -20.23 -1.29 11.89
N ASP A 152 -20.90 -2.14 12.68
CA ASP A 152 -20.25 -3.21 13.47
C ASP A 152 -19.68 -4.41 12.66
N ASN A 153 -19.94 -4.47 11.35
CA ASN A 153 -19.47 -5.58 10.52
C ASN A 153 -18.13 -5.24 9.86
N LEU A 154 -17.03 -5.80 10.40
CA LEU A 154 -15.71 -5.65 9.80
C LEU A 154 -15.60 -6.43 8.47
N PRO A 155 -14.92 -5.88 7.45
CA PRO A 155 -14.74 -6.56 6.17
C PRO A 155 -13.77 -7.74 6.28
N ALA A 156 -13.52 -8.42 5.16
CA ALA A 156 -12.46 -9.41 5.08
C ALA A 156 -11.09 -8.72 5.21
N HIS A 157 -10.20 -9.27 6.04
CA HIS A 157 -8.87 -8.71 6.24
C HIS A 157 -7.81 -9.43 5.42
N LYS A 158 -7.24 -8.73 4.43
CA LYS A 158 -6.31 -9.29 3.45
C LYS A 158 -5.03 -9.87 4.07
N GLY A 159 -4.38 -9.12 4.94
CA GLY A 159 -3.14 -9.53 5.61
C GLY A 159 -3.30 -10.83 6.42
N TYR A 160 -4.33 -10.91 7.26
CA TYR A 160 -4.70 -12.15 7.96
C TYR A 160 -4.91 -13.32 7.00
N HIS A 161 -5.69 -13.13 5.94
CA HIS A 161 -6.01 -14.19 5.00
C HIS A 161 -4.76 -14.70 4.26
N GLN A 162 -3.98 -13.79 3.72
CA GLN A 162 -2.81 -14.13 2.92
C GLN A 162 -1.69 -14.73 3.77
N LEU A 163 -1.44 -14.20 4.98
CA LEU A 163 -0.44 -14.76 5.88
C LEU A 163 -0.84 -16.16 6.39
N ALA A 164 -2.13 -16.40 6.63
CA ALA A 164 -2.61 -17.73 6.99
C ALA A 164 -2.37 -18.75 5.85
N ILE A 165 -2.60 -18.34 4.59
CA ILE A 165 -2.27 -19.17 3.41
C ILE A 165 -0.77 -19.48 3.36
N VAL A 166 0.08 -18.47 3.59
CA VAL A 166 1.54 -18.65 3.57
C VAL A 166 1.97 -19.63 4.65
N PHE A 167 1.50 -19.47 5.90
CA PHE A 167 1.81 -20.40 6.98
C PHE A 167 1.33 -21.83 6.69
N GLU A 168 0.13 -22.01 6.15
CA GLU A 168 -0.35 -23.34 5.74
C GLU A 168 0.53 -23.98 4.66
N LYS A 169 0.95 -23.21 3.65
CA LYS A 169 1.87 -23.70 2.60
C LYS A 169 3.24 -24.07 3.17
N GLN A 170 3.71 -23.34 4.16
CA GLN A 170 4.96 -23.62 4.90
C GLN A 170 4.79 -24.70 5.98
N LYS A 171 3.61 -25.33 6.09
CA LYS A 171 3.27 -26.32 7.14
C LYS A 171 3.37 -25.79 8.58
N ARG A 172 3.32 -24.47 8.75
CA ARG A 172 3.34 -23.73 10.02
C ARG A 172 1.92 -23.64 10.59
N TYR A 173 1.33 -24.81 10.88
CA TYR A 173 -0.10 -24.90 11.19
C TYR A 173 -0.47 -24.26 12.53
N ILE A 174 0.43 -24.29 13.52
CA ILE A 174 0.21 -23.67 14.83
C ILE A 174 0.12 -22.15 14.68
N GLU A 175 1.04 -21.53 13.92
CA GLU A 175 1.00 -20.11 13.63
C GLU A 175 -0.24 -19.72 12.82
N ALA A 176 -0.63 -20.53 11.83
CA ALA A 176 -1.86 -20.31 11.07
C ALA A 176 -3.11 -20.31 11.98
N ILE A 177 -3.19 -21.24 12.94
CA ILE A 177 -4.30 -21.30 13.92
C ILE A 177 -4.30 -20.07 14.81
N SER A 178 -3.14 -19.71 15.37
CA SER A 178 -2.99 -18.53 16.24
C SER A 178 -3.45 -17.26 15.51
N LEU A 179 -3.03 -17.12 14.26
CA LEU A 179 -3.37 -16.00 13.40
C LEU A 179 -4.89 -15.93 13.13
N CYS A 180 -5.53 -17.06 12.79
CA CYS A 180 -6.97 -17.12 12.56
C CYS A 180 -7.78 -16.80 13.83
N LYS A 181 -7.33 -17.29 14.99
CA LYS A 181 -7.95 -16.97 16.29
C LYS A 181 -7.87 -15.47 16.57
N LYS A 182 -6.72 -14.83 16.30
CA LYS A 182 -6.56 -13.38 16.44
C LYS A 182 -7.51 -12.61 15.52
N ALA A 183 -7.61 -12.99 14.25
CA ALA A 183 -8.52 -12.35 13.28
C ALA A 183 -9.99 -12.47 13.73
N LYS A 184 -10.40 -13.67 14.14
CA LYS A 184 -11.74 -13.95 14.67
C LYS A 184 -12.05 -13.16 15.94
N PHE A 185 -11.10 -13.12 16.90
CA PHE A 185 -11.26 -12.37 18.14
C PHE A 185 -11.44 -10.87 17.89
N GLN A 186 -10.73 -10.31 16.91
CA GLN A 186 -10.90 -8.92 16.50
C GLN A 186 -12.17 -8.66 15.68
N GLY A 187 -12.92 -9.69 15.29
CA GLY A 187 -14.18 -9.56 14.56
C GLY A 187 -14.05 -9.44 13.04
N TRP A 188 -12.85 -9.57 12.46
CA TRP A 188 -12.68 -9.50 11.01
C TRP A 188 -13.44 -10.64 10.31
N ALA A 189 -14.11 -10.35 9.20
CA ALA A 189 -14.80 -11.39 8.43
C ALA A 189 -13.82 -12.36 7.77
N GLY A 190 -14.18 -13.64 7.69
CA GLY A 190 -13.39 -14.66 7.01
C GLY A 190 -13.79 -16.09 7.36
N ASP A 191 -13.12 -17.06 6.70
CA ASP A 191 -13.34 -18.49 6.87
C ASP A 191 -12.55 -19.10 8.06
N TRP A 192 -12.36 -18.32 9.13
CA TRP A 192 -11.40 -18.61 10.20
C TRP A 192 -11.63 -19.96 10.87
N ASP A 193 -12.87 -20.31 11.21
CA ASP A 193 -13.18 -21.58 11.88
C ASP A 193 -12.87 -22.78 10.99
N LYS A 194 -13.23 -22.71 9.70
CA LYS A 194 -12.91 -23.76 8.72
C LYS A 194 -11.40 -23.93 8.57
N ARG A 195 -10.66 -22.82 8.58
CA ARG A 195 -9.19 -22.83 8.50
C ARG A 195 -8.55 -23.43 9.75
N ILE A 196 -9.02 -23.06 10.94
CA ILE A 196 -8.57 -23.63 12.22
C ILE A 196 -8.80 -25.15 12.24
N GLU A 197 -10.00 -25.61 11.86
CA GLU A 197 -10.33 -27.04 11.81
C GLU A 197 -9.40 -27.79 10.83
N ARG A 198 -9.19 -27.24 9.64
CA ARG A 198 -8.28 -27.80 8.63
C ARG A 198 -6.85 -27.92 9.14
N CYS A 199 -6.32 -26.89 9.79
CA CYS A 199 -4.97 -26.91 10.37
C CYS A 199 -4.84 -27.94 11.51
N ASN A 200 -5.83 -28.02 12.41
CA ASN A 200 -5.84 -29.03 13.49
C ASN A 200 -5.78 -30.46 12.92
N LYS A 201 -6.55 -30.74 11.86
CA LYS A 201 -6.51 -32.04 11.16
C LYS A 201 -5.16 -32.35 10.53
N ARG A 202 -4.37 -31.33 10.16
CA ARG A 202 -3.02 -31.50 9.58
C ARG A 202 -1.94 -31.71 10.65
N ILE A 203 -2.13 -31.19 11.86
CA ILE A 203 -1.22 -31.42 13.00
C ILE A 203 -1.35 -32.86 13.52
N ASN A 204 -2.57 -33.41 13.51
CA ASN A 204 -2.86 -34.76 14.00
C ASN A 204 -2.62 -35.87 12.96
N LYS A 205 -2.00 -35.55 11.82
CA LYS A 205 -1.65 -36.50 10.76
C LYS A 205 -0.14 -36.62 10.66
#